data_AF-A0A3B9L016-F1
#
_entry.id   AF-A0A3B9L016-F1
#
_cell.length_a   1.000
_cell.length_b   1.000
_cell.length_c   1.000
_cell.angle_alpha   90.00
_cell.angle_beta   90.00
_cell.angle_gamma   90.00
#
_symmetry.space_group_name_H-M   'P 1'
#
loop_
_entity.id
_entity.type
_entity.pdbx_description
1 polymer ?
#
loop_
_entity_poly.entity_id
_entity_poly.type
_entity_poly.pdbx_seq_one_letter_code
_entity_poly.pdbx_strand_id
1 'polypeptide(L)'
;MRIVRFCQNGPNVPVTINFEEIDDRIARILEEKGPRIGKELSFDMPDVPVLALWQACNRSRSLLISHFASYYLRFDITREDQVRLSPSILRDFLSFTLFGLPGQRYQMIERQGSLSNMHREISREKIGVAQDVMKQLFVSLGREVRSQLCAFIAGDLSYFLAHNEMREHSASGEMVRGS
;
A
#
# COMPACT_ATOMS: atom_id res chain seq x y z
N MET A 1 -18.05 -14.25 -3.84
CA MET A 1 -17.47 -12.95 -3.42
C MET A 1 -18.25 -12.44 -2.21
N ARG A 2 -17.80 -12.74 -0.98
CA ARG A 2 -18.46 -12.26 0.25
C ARG A 2 -17.88 -10.88 0.58
N ILE A 3 -18.73 -9.86 0.62
CA ILE A 3 -18.39 -8.53 1.13
C ILE A 3 -18.06 -8.70 2.62
N VAL A 4 -16.80 -8.42 2.98
CA VAL A 4 -16.37 -8.41 4.38
C VAL A 4 -16.99 -7.18 5.04
N ARG A 5 -17.92 -7.39 5.97
CA ARG A 5 -18.41 -6.33 6.86
C ARG A 5 -17.26 -5.93 7.79
N PHE A 6 -16.81 -4.69 7.67
CA PHE A 6 -15.96 -4.07 8.70
C PHE A 6 -16.82 -3.78 9.93
N CYS A 7 -16.48 -4.37 11.07
CA CYS A 7 -17.11 -4.06 12.35
C CYS A 7 -16.82 -2.61 12.73
N GLN A 8 -17.83 -1.74 12.65
CA GLN A 8 -17.80 -0.42 13.28
C GLN A 8 -18.38 -0.58 14.69
N ASN A 9 -17.52 -0.58 15.71
CA ASN A 9 -17.94 -0.47 17.10
C ASN A 9 -17.96 1.02 17.49
N GLY A 10 -19.11 1.66 17.29
CA GLY A 10 -19.38 3.04 17.70
C GLY A 10 -20.86 3.37 17.49
N PRO A 11 -21.44 4.35 18.22
CA PRO A 11 -22.84 4.72 18.09
C PRO A 11 -23.15 5.09 16.64
N ASN A 12 -24.09 4.35 16.05
CA ASN A 12 -24.46 4.42 14.64
C ASN A 12 -25.34 5.65 14.40
N VAL A 13 -24.71 6.83 14.35
CA VAL A 13 -25.31 8.01 13.71
C VAL A 13 -25.12 7.78 12.20
N PRO A 14 -26.19 7.70 11.40
CA PRO A 14 -26.04 7.61 9.95
C PRO A 14 -25.46 8.93 9.47
N VAL A 15 -24.13 8.97 9.34
CA VAL A 15 -23.45 10.03 8.58
C VAL A 15 -23.81 9.76 7.14
N THR A 16 -24.72 10.56 6.58
CA THR A 16 -25.04 10.52 5.16
C THR A 16 -23.81 10.97 4.40
N ILE A 17 -23.06 10.01 3.85
CA ILE A 17 -21.88 10.29 3.03
C ILE A 17 -22.36 10.86 1.69
N ASN A 18 -22.05 12.13 1.44
CA ASN A 18 -22.28 12.76 0.15
C ASN A 18 -21.08 12.53 -0.79
N PHE A 19 -21.20 11.57 -1.70
CA PHE A 19 -20.11 11.23 -2.62
C PHE A 19 -19.84 12.30 -3.68
N GLU A 20 -20.84 13.10 -4.06
CA GLU A 20 -20.66 14.19 -5.04
C GLU A 20 -19.82 15.31 -4.43
N GLU A 21 -20.11 15.69 -3.18
CA GLU A 21 -19.32 16.68 -2.45
C GLU A 21 -17.86 16.22 -2.25
N ILE A 22 -17.66 14.94 -1.96
CA ILE A 22 -16.32 14.36 -1.84
C ILE A 22 -15.60 14.40 -3.19
N ASP A 23 -16.28 14.06 -4.30
CA ASP A 23 -15.71 14.11 -5.65
C ASP A 23 -15.28 15.53 -6.04
N ASP A 24 -16.12 16.54 -5.78
CA ASP A 24 -15.80 17.95 -6.02
C ASP A 24 -14.61 18.44 -5.17
N ARG A 25 -14.49 17.94 -3.93
CA ARG A 25 -13.32 18.22 -3.08
C ARG A 25 -12.06 17.56 -3.63
N ILE A 26 -12.13 16.31 -4.08
CA ILE A 26 -11.01 15.61 -4.70
C ILE A 26 -10.56 16.36 -5.96
N ALA A 27 -11.48 16.77 -6.84
CA ALA A 27 -11.18 17.50 -8.05
C ALA A 27 -10.40 18.79 -7.73
N ARG A 28 -10.86 19.60 -6.77
CA ARG A 28 -10.14 20.82 -6.32
C ARG A 28 -8.74 20.52 -5.81
N ILE A 29 -8.57 19.48 -4.99
CA ILE A 29 -7.24 19.07 -4.49
C ILE A 29 -6.33 18.70 -5.65
N LEU A 30 -6.84 17.96 -6.64
CA LEU A 30 -6.06 17.56 -7.80
C LEU A 30 -5.73 18.76 -8.70
N GLU A 31 -6.63 19.73 -8.88
CA GLU A 31 -6.36 20.97 -9.61
C GLU A 31 -5.22 21.76 -8.95
N GLU A 32 -5.25 21.92 -7.63
CA GLU A 32 -4.28 22.72 -6.87
C GLU A 32 -2.93 22.01 -6.71
N LYS A 33 -2.95 20.70 -6.45
CA LYS A 33 -1.76 19.95 -6.00
C LYS A 33 -1.25 18.92 -7.00
N GLY A 34 -1.93 18.75 -8.13
CA GLY A 34 -1.63 17.72 -9.12
C GLY A 34 -2.04 16.31 -8.66
N PRO A 35 -1.61 15.26 -9.41
CA PRO A 35 -1.97 13.88 -9.13
C PRO A 35 -1.58 13.37 -7.73
N ARG A 36 -2.49 12.65 -7.07
CA ARG A 36 -2.33 12.17 -5.69
C ARG A 36 -2.67 10.70 -5.52
N ILE A 37 -1.97 10.00 -4.62
CA ILE A 37 -2.37 8.66 -4.17
C ILE A 37 -3.44 8.73 -3.08
N GLY A 38 -4.14 7.63 -2.83
CA GLY A 38 -5.20 7.58 -1.81
C GLY A 38 -4.74 8.01 -0.41
N LYS A 39 -3.48 7.72 -0.04
CA LYS A 39 -2.90 8.18 1.25
C LYS A 39 -2.77 9.69 1.31
N GLU A 40 -2.36 10.34 0.23
CA GLU A 40 -2.22 11.79 0.17
C GLU A 40 -3.59 12.48 0.19
N LEU A 41 -4.57 11.94 -0.53
CA LEU A 41 -5.95 12.42 -0.47
C LEU A 41 -6.55 12.26 0.93
N SER A 42 -6.31 11.13 1.60
CA SER A 42 -6.75 10.90 2.98
C SER A 42 -6.08 11.84 3.98
N PHE A 43 -4.84 12.26 3.71
CA PHE A 43 -4.15 13.25 4.53
C PHE A 43 -4.74 14.66 4.32
N ASP A 44 -5.10 15.00 3.09
CA ASP A 44 -5.71 16.29 2.74
C ASP A 44 -7.19 16.39 3.16
N MET A 45 -7.85 15.26 3.40
CA MET A 45 -9.27 15.16 3.80
C MET A 45 -9.43 14.28 5.05
N PRO A 46 -8.86 14.66 6.21
CA PRO A 46 -8.86 13.84 7.41
C PRO A 46 -10.25 13.63 8.03
N ASP A 47 -11.20 14.49 7.67
CA ASP A 47 -12.62 14.40 8.05
C ASP A 47 -13.39 13.32 7.27
N VAL A 48 -12.87 12.87 6.13
CA VAL A 48 -13.52 11.88 5.27
C VAL A 48 -12.98 10.49 5.56
N PRO A 49 -13.83 9.51 5.96
CA PRO A 49 -13.38 8.15 6.17
C PRO A 49 -12.73 7.56 4.91
N VAL A 50 -11.60 6.85 5.08
CA VAL A 50 -10.82 6.31 3.95
C VAL A 50 -11.67 5.45 3.01
N LEU A 51 -12.61 4.68 3.55
CA LEU A 51 -13.53 3.86 2.75
C LEU A 51 -14.47 4.73 1.89
N ALA A 52 -14.98 5.83 2.43
CA ALA A 52 -15.83 6.78 1.71
C ALA A 52 -15.04 7.46 0.59
N LEU A 53 -13.78 7.82 0.86
CA LEU A 53 -12.87 8.40 -0.12
C LEU A 53 -12.58 7.42 -1.26
N TRP A 54 -12.25 6.16 -0.95
CA TRP A 54 -12.08 5.10 -1.94
C TRP A 54 -13.33 4.93 -2.81
N GLN A 55 -14.52 4.92 -2.20
CA GLN A 55 -15.79 4.81 -2.92
C GLN A 55 -16.04 6.01 -3.84
N ALA A 56 -15.79 7.24 -3.38
CA ALA A 56 -15.93 8.45 -4.19
C ALA A 56 -15.02 8.39 -5.42
N CYS A 57 -13.72 8.12 -5.22
CA CYS A 57 -12.76 8.02 -6.32
C CYS A 57 -13.15 6.97 -7.36
N ASN A 58 -13.61 5.78 -6.93
CA ASN A 58 -13.95 4.68 -7.85
C ASN A 58 -15.33 4.84 -8.53
N ARG A 59 -16.18 5.75 -8.03
CA ARG A 59 -17.48 6.07 -8.65
C ARG A 59 -17.39 7.28 -9.57
N SER A 60 -16.38 8.12 -9.37
CA SER A 60 -16.17 9.31 -10.17
C SER A 60 -15.99 8.97 -11.65
N ARG A 61 -16.60 9.79 -12.51
CA ARG A 61 -16.42 9.73 -13.97
C ARG A 61 -15.44 10.78 -14.48
N SER A 62 -15.02 11.70 -13.61
CA SER A 62 -14.13 12.80 -13.95
C SER A 62 -12.66 12.45 -13.71
N LEU A 63 -12.37 11.49 -12.83
CA LEU A 63 -11.02 11.11 -12.47
C LEU A 63 -10.38 10.11 -13.46
N LEU A 64 -9.11 10.35 -13.75
CA LEU A 64 -8.20 9.34 -14.26
C LEU A 64 -7.65 8.53 -13.09
N ILE A 65 -7.60 7.21 -13.25
CA ILE A 65 -7.09 6.27 -12.25
C ILE A 65 -5.94 5.47 -12.87
N SER A 66 -4.81 5.40 -12.17
CA SER A 66 -3.65 4.62 -12.60
C SER A 66 -3.14 3.75 -11.46
N HIS A 67 -3.02 2.45 -11.71
CA HIS A 67 -2.51 1.47 -10.75
C HIS A 67 -1.07 1.10 -11.08
N PHE A 68 -0.23 0.98 -10.05
CA PHE A 68 1.19 0.63 -10.22
C PHE A 68 1.69 -0.43 -9.22
N ALA A 69 0.77 -1.22 -8.65
CA ALA A 69 1.09 -2.41 -7.87
C ALA A 69 1.31 -3.64 -8.78
N SER A 70 2.08 -4.60 -8.27
CA SER A 70 2.06 -5.99 -8.74
C SER A 70 1.12 -6.80 -7.86
N TYR A 71 0.02 -7.29 -8.43
CA TYR A 71 -0.98 -8.05 -7.69
C TYR A 71 -0.60 -9.54 -7.62
N TYR A 72 -0.68 -10.12 -6.43
CA TYR A 72 -0.43 -11.55 -6.22
C TYR A 72 -1.41 -12.14 -5.22
N LEU A 73 -1.65 -13.45 -5.35
CA LEU A 73 -2.40 -14.21 -4.36
C LEU A 73 -1.42 -14.77 -3.33
N ARG A 74 -1.72 -14.55 -2.05
CA ARG A 74 -0.96 -15.11 -0.94
C ARG A 74 -1.78 -16.18 -0.25
N PHE A 75 -1.09 -17.24 0.18
CA PHE A 75 -1.68 -18.23 1.05
C PHE A 75 -1.78 -17.66 2.47
N ASP A 76 -2.96 -17.74 3.07
CA ASP A 76 -3.24 -17.18 4.39
C ASP A 76 -3.91 -18.24 5.26
N ILE A 77 -3.09 -18.92 6.09
CA ILE A 77 -3.51 -20.02 6.96
C ILE A 77 -4.56 -19.62 8.00
N THR A 78 -4.77 -18.32 8.21
CA THR A 78 -5.75 -17.80 9.17
C THR A 78 -7.16 -17.69 8.57
N ARG A 79 -7.32 -17.97 7.27
CA ARG A 79 -8.59 -17.84 6.54
C ARG A 79 -9.13 -19.19 6.08
N GLU A 80 -10.45 -19.34 6.07
CA GLU A 80 -11.13 -20.54 5.56
C GLU A 80 -10.86 -20.79 4.07
N ASP A 81 -10.83 -19.73 3.25
CA ASP A 81 -10.55 -19.80 1.80
C ASP A 81 -9.05 -19.91 1.48
N GLN A 82 -8.21 -19.82 2.52
CA GLN A 82 -6.74 -19.94 2.49
C GLN A 82 -6.02 -18.99 1.52
N VAL A 83 -6.72 -18.07 0.86
CA VAL A 83 -6.17 -17.23 -0.20
C VAL A 83 -6.61 -15.80 0.01
N ARG A 84 -5.67 -14.86 -0.17
CA ARG A 84 -5.94 -13.43 -0.11
C ARG A 84 -5.22 -12.69 -1.23
N LEU A 85 -5.88 -11.67 -1.79
CA LEU A 85 -5.24 -10.72 -2.71
C LEU A 85 -4.28 -9.80 -1.96
N SER A 86 -3.10 -9.61 -2.53
CA SER A 86 -2.09 -8.65 -2.08
C SER A 86 -1.67 -7.74 -3.24
N PRO A 87 -1.53 -6.41 -3.02
CA PRO A 87 -2.00 -5.71 -1.84
C PRO A 87 -3.53 -5.85 -1.67
N SER A 88 -4.03 -5.76 -0.43
CA SER A 88 -5.48 -5.68 -0.22
C SER A 88 -6.05 -4.39 -0.81
N ILE A 89 -7.33 -4.37 -1.16
CA ILE A 89 -8.01 -3.22 -1.79
C ILE A 89 -7.67 -1.88 -1.13
N LEU A 90 -7.76 -1.79 0.20
CA LEU A 90 -7.47 -0.53 0.91
C LEU A 90 -6.00 -0.12 0.81
N ARG A 91 -5.09 -1.10 0.82
CA ARG A 91 -3.65 -0.85 0.68
C ARG A 91 -3.31 -0.43 -0.74
N ASP A 92 -3.93 -1.09 -1.72
CA ASP A 92 -3.81 -0.71 -3.12
C ASP A 92 -4.25 0.75 -3.34
N PHE A 93 -5.41 1.11 -2.80
CA PHE A 93 -5.91 2.48 -2.84
C PHE A 93 -4.95 3.49 -2.22
N LEU A 94 -4.48 3.21 -1.00
CA LEU A 94 -3.66 4.15 -0.26
C LEU A 94 -2.26 4.34 -0.86
N SER A 95 -1.63 3.26 -1.34
CA SER A 95 -0.20 3.27 -1.68
C SER A 95 0.10 3.14 -3.16
N PHE A 96 -0.80 2.54 -3.95
CA PHE A 96 -0.49 2.10 -5.32
C PHE A 96 -1.49 2.52 -6.39
N THR A 97 -2.48 3.34 -6.00
CA THR A 97 -3.46 3.93 -6.92
C THR A 97 -3.24 5.43 -6.96
N LEU A 98 -2.96 5.95 -8.15
CA LEU A 98 -2.77 7.36 -8.44
C LEU A 98 -4.01 7.93 -9.12
N PHE A 99 -4.49 9.07 -8.63
CA PHE A 99 -5.64 9.79 -9.16
C PHE A 99 -5.19 11.10 -9.80
N GLY A 100 -5.82 11.49 -10.89
CA GLY A 100 -5.59 12.77 -11.57
C GLY A 100 -6.78 13.18 -12.41
N LEU A 101 -6.74 14.38 -12.98
CA LEU A 101 -7.78 14.90 -13.87
C LEU A 101 -7.43 14.64 -15.35
N PRO A 102 -8.38 14.72 -16.30
CA PRO A 102 -8.14 14.43 -17.72
C PRO A 102 -6.98 15.24 -18.33
N GLY A 103 -6.78 16.48 -17.87
CA GLY A 103 -5.67 17.36 -18.29
C GLY A 103 -4.30 17.03 -17.68
N GLN A 104 -4.20 16.10 -16.73
CA GLN A 104 -3.00 15.85 -15.93
C GLN A 104 -2.24 14.58 -16.33
N ARG A 105 -2.56 13.97 -17.48
CA ARG A 105 -2.00 12.67 -17.89
C ARG A 105 -0.47 12.61 -17.86
N TYR A 106 0.21 13.66 -18.32
CA TYR A 106 1.69 13.71 -18.28
C TYR A 106 2.23 13.73 -16.84
N GLN A 107 1.65 14.55 -15.98
CA GLN A 107 2.00 14.61 -14.56
C GLN A 107 1.76 13.26 -13.86
N MET A 108 0.70 12.54 -14.24
CA MET A 108 0.42 11.20 -13.72
C MET A 108 1.49 10.19 -14.12
N ILE A 109 1.96 10.22 -15.38
CA ILE A 109 3.00 9.32 -15.87
C ILE A 109 4.31 9.55 -15.09
N GLU A 110 4.72 10.81 -14.95
CA GLU A 110 5.93 11.16 -14.18
C GLU A 110 5.80 10.77 -12.71
N ARG A 111 4.67 11.11 -12.09
CA ARG A 111 4.41 10.80 -10.67
C ARG A 111 4.38 9.30 -10.42
N GLN A 112 3.73 8.52 -11.29
CA GLN A 112 3.72 7.06 -11.21
C GLN A 112 5.12 6.49 -11.33
N GLY A 113 5.94 6.99 -12.27
CA GLY A 113 7.33 6.57 -12.44
C GLY A 113 8.16 6.83 -11.18
N SER A 114 8.04 8.03 -10.61
CA SER A 114 8.70 8.41 -9.35
C SER A 114 8.29 7.50 -8.19
N LEU A 115 6.99 7.29 -7.99
CA LEU A 115 6.47 6.43 -6.91
C LEU A 115 6.92 4.97 -7.08
N SER A 116 6.85 4.45 -8.31
CA SER A 116 7.28 3.07 -8.62
C SER A 116 8.77 2.87 -8.38
N ASN A 117 9.59 3.85 -8.73
CA ASN A 117 11.04 3.80 -8.49
C ASN A 117 11.37 3.89 -7.00
N MET A 118 10.68 4.75 -6.25
CA MET A 118 10.83 4.83 -4.80
C MET A 118 10.52 3.49 -4.11
N HIS A 119 9.42 2.82 -4.46
CA HIS A 119 9.12 1.49 -3.91
C HIS A 119 10.17 0.43 -4.27
N ARG A 120 10.71 0.47 -5.49
CA ARG A 120 11.81 -0.41 -5.92
C ARG A 120 13.10 -0.16 -5.15
N GLU A 121 13.47 1.10 -4.95
CA GLU A 121 14.67 1.48 -4.20
C GLU A 121 14.57 1.02 -2.75
N ILE A 122 13.46 1.33 -2.07
CA ILE A 122 13.20 0.86 -0.70
C ILE A 122 13.27 -0.67 -0.63
N SER A 123 12.69 -1.36 -1.61
CA SER A 123 12.73 -2.83 -1.64
C SER A 123 14.16 -3.36 -1.80
N ARG A 124 14.97 -2.75 -2.67
CA ARG A 124 16.37 -3.12 -2.88
C ARG A 124 17.22 -2.88 -1.65
N GLU A 125 17.05 -1.75 -0.98
CA GLU A 125 17.74 -1.44 0.28
C GLU A 125 17.45 -2.50 1.34
N LYS A 126 16.17 -2.84 1.53
CA LYS A 126 15.75 -3.85 2.51
C LYS A 126 16.24 -5.26 2.15
N ILE A 127 16.21 -5.62 0.87
CA ILE A 127 16.82 -6.88 0.38
C ILE A 127 18.33 -6.88 0.67
N GLY A 128 19.02 -5.76 0.45
CA GLY A 128 20.45 -5.61 0.74
C GLY A 128 20.76 -5.86 2.21
N VAL A 129 20.02 -5.22 3.12
CA VAL A 129 20.15 -5.46 4.57
C VAL A 129 19.95 -6.94 4.91
N ALA A 130 18.90 -7.57 4.38
CA ALA A 130 18.65 -8.99 4.62
C ALA A 130 19.80 -9.88 4.10
N GLN A 131 20.32 -9.59 2.91
CA GLN A 131 21.45 -10.30 2.34
C GLN A 131 22.72 -10.14 3.17
N ASP A 132 23.00 -8.95 3.67
CA ASP A 132 24.20 -8.69 4.47
C ASP A 132 24.14 -9.37 5.84
N VAL A 133 22.98 -9.37 6.49
CA VAL A 133 22.74 -10.15 7.71
C VAL A 133 22.95 -11.64 7.44
N MET A 134 22.39 -12.17 6.35
CA MET A 134 22.59 -13.57 5.99
C MET A 134 24.06 -13.89 5.73
N LYS A 135 24.79 -13.06 4.97
CA LYS A 135 26.23 -13.28 4.72
C LYS A 135 27.02 -13.37 6.03
N GLN A 136 26.77 -12.46 6.97
CA GLN A 136 27.44 -12.47 8.28
C GLN A 136 27.12 -13.73 9.08
N LEU A 137 25.85 -14.16 9.09
CA LEU A 137 25.44 -15.41 9.72
C LEU A 137 26.10 -16.63 9.05
N PHE A 138 26.15 -16.66 7.71
CA PHE A 138 26.79 -17.77 6.98
C PHE A 138 28.28 -17.92 7.32
N VAL A 139 28.99 -16.82 7.60
CA VAL A 139 30.41 -16.88 8.01
C VAL A 139 30.58 -17.53 9.38
N SER A 140 29.65 -17.30 10.33
CA SER A 140 29.75 -17.82 11.69
C SER A 140 29.28 -19.28 11.85
N LEU A 141 28.48 -19.79 10.92
CA LEU A 141 27.97 -21.17 10.98
C LEU A 141 29.02 -22.22 10.57
N GLY A 142 28.93 -23.43 11.10
CA GLY A 142 29.75 -24.58 10.64
C GLY A 142 29.35 -25.06 9.23
N ARG A 143 30.28 -25.71 8.51
CA ARG A 143 30.07 -26.16 7.11
C ARG A 143 28.82 -27.04 6.93
N GLU A 144 28.57 -27.95 7.87
CA GLU A 144 27.42 -28.87 7.86
C GLU A 144 26.09 -28.11 7.90
N VAL A 145 25.97 -27.14 8.82
CA VAL A 145 24.76 -26.31 8.94
C VAL A 145 24.57 -25.43 7.70
N ARG A 146 25.65 -24.84 7.16
CA ARG A 146 25.57 -24.04 5.94
C ARG A 146 25.01 -24.83 4.76
N SER A 147 25.36 -26.11 4.63
CA SER A 147 24.88 -26.95 3.51
C SER A 147 23.39 -27.30 3.56
N GLN A 148 22.74 -27.09 4.70
CA GLN A 148 21.33 -27.41 4.91
C GLN A 148 20.44 -26.16 5.01
N LEU A 149 21.04 -24.96 5.05
CA LEU A 149 20.31 -23.72 5.26
C LEU A 149 19.81 -23.13 3.94
N CYS A 150 18.52 -22.82 3.89
CA CYS A 150 17.89 -22.07 2.81
C CYS A 150 17.10 -20.90 3.41
N ALA A 151 17.23 -19.71 2.80
CA ALA A 151 16.52 -18.51 3.21
C ALA A 151 15.73 -17.96 2.03
N PHE A 152 14.51 -17.51 2.29
CA PHE A 152 13.61 -16.94 1.29
C PHE A 152 13.28 -15.50 1.66
N ILE A 153 13.24 -14.64 0.63
CA ILE A 153 12.62 -13.31 0.74
C ILE A 153 11.21 -13.44 0.19
N ALA A 154 10.23 -13.11 1.03
CA ALA A 154 8.81 -13.25 0.72
C ALA A 154 8.05 -11.93 0.88
N GLY A 155 6.79 -11.93 0.47
CA GLY A 155 5.89 -10.78 0.59
C GLY A 155 6.29 -9.65 -0.34
N ASP A 156 6.11 -8.42 0.12
CA ASP A 156 6.21 -7.22 -0.73
C ASP A 156 7.61 -6.97 -1.30
N LEU A 157 8.65 -7.41 -0.60
CA LEU A 157 10.03 -7.30 -1.08
C LEU A 157 10.22 -8.05 -2.40
N SER A 158 9.61 -9.24 -2.54
CA SER A 158 9.68 -10.06 -3.75
C SER A 158 9.00 -9.41 -4.95
N TYR A 159 8.04 -8.51 -4.71
CA TYR A 159 7.26 -7.81 -5.74
C TYR A 159 7.62 -6.32 -5.86
N PHE A 160 8.69 -5.88 -5.20
CA PHE A 160 9.11 -4.48 -5.15
C PHE A 160 8.04 -3.49 -4.65
N LEU A 161 7.22 -3.92 -3.69
CA LEU A 161 6.13 -3.14 -3.08
C LEU A 161 6.46 -2.67 -1.65
N ALA A 162 7.72 -2.74 -1.23
CA ALA A 162 8.11 -2.27 0.09
C ALA A 162 7.89 -0.77 0.24
N HIS A 163 7.59 -0.35 1.46
CA HIS A 163 7.46 1.05 1.86
C HIS A 163 8.18 1.28 3.19
N ASN A 164 8.30 2.53 3.64
CA ASN A 164 8.94 2.88 4.90
C ASN A 164 7.95 3.38 5.96
N GLU A 165 6.74 2.81 5.99
CA GLU A 165 5.79 3.09 7.07
C GLU A 165 6.40 2.72 8.42
N MET A 166 6.30 3.65 9.37
CA MET A 166 6.74 3.41 10.74
C MET A 166 5.78 2.42 11.41
N ARG A 167 6.31 1.34 11.97
CA ARG A 167 5.56 0.33 12.69
C ARG A 167 6.31 -0.06 13.96
N GLU A 168 5.56 -0.35 15.01
CA GLU A 168 6.11 -0.93 16.22
C GLU A 168 6.53 -2.38 15.95
N HIS A 169 7.77 -2.72 16.27
CA HIS A 169 8.26 -4.08 16.16
C HIS A 169 7.76 -4.91 17.33
N SER A 170 6.97 -5.95 17.05
CA SER A 170 6.23 -6.71 18.06
C SER A 170 7.08 -7.35 19.17
N ALA A 171 8.36 -7.62 18.91
CA ALA A 171 9.24 -8.24 19.91
C ALA A 171 10.10 -7.23 20.70
N SER A 172 10.36 -6.02 20.17
CA SER A 172 11.19 -5.02 20.85
C SER A 172 10.43 -3.78 21.30
N GLY A 173 9.20 -3.55 20.81
CA GLY A 173 8.44 -2.32 21.05
C GLY A 173 9.01 -1.10 20.33
N GLU A 174 10.07 -1.26 19.55
CA GLU A 174 10.74 -0.14 18.87
C GLU A 174 10.04 0.22 17.56
N MET A 175 10.03 1.51 17.25
CA MET A 175 9.50 2.00 15.99
C MET A 175 10.51 1.77 14.86
N VAL A 176 10.18 0.88 13.93
CA VAL A 176 11.02 0.52 12.78
C VAL A 176 10.33 0.86 11.45
N ARG A 177 11.13 1.02 10.40
CA ARG A 177 10.62 1.23 9.02
C ARG A 177 10.14 -0.10 8.43
N GLY A 178 8.91 -0.48 8.78
CA GLY A 178 8.31 -1.74 8.38
C GLY A 178 7.96 -1.79 6.88
N SER A 179 8.06 -2.98 6.29
CA SER A 179 7.33 -3.37 5.07
C SER A 179 6.11 -4.17 5.48
#